data_AF-A0A5M8SJD6-F1
#
_entry.id   AF-A0A5M8SJD6-F1
#
_cell.length_a   1.000
_cell.length_b   1.000
_cell.length_c   1.000
_cell.angle_alpha   90.00
_cell.angle_beta   90.00
_cell.angle_gamma   90.00
#
_symmetry.space_group_name_H-M   'P 1'
#
loop_
_entity.id
_entity.type
_entity.pdbx_description
1 polymer ?
#
loop_
_entity_poly.entity_id
_entity_poly.type
_entity_poly.pdbx_seq_one_letter_code
_entity_poly.pdbx_strand_id
1 'polypeptide(L)'
;MIGGVVGNFLAMLAGFALMAGLVSAVTASLPRVVPEWINLDGSPRRPLIIVNLCWSFLAAGAGGYLTAWIARENPLDTALALAIVILVLSAIGTFQSRERYPLWYLMLLLIVTPIGVITGGILRVEVLRAL
;
A
#
# COMPACT_ATOMS: atom_id res chain seq x y z
N MET A 1 22.45 16.99 10.60
CA MET A 1 22.29 15.52 10.48
C MET A 1 20.93 15.01 10.97
N ILE A 2 20.42 15.45 12.13
CA ILE A 2 19.12 14.99 12.68
C ILE A 2 17.91 15.39 11.81
N GLY A 3 17.94 16.57 11.18
CA GLY A 3 16.83 17.08 10.35
C GLY A 3 16.48 16.20 9.14
N GLY A 4 17.48 15.59 8.48
CA GLY A 4 17.25 14.73 7.31
C GLY A 4 16.59 13.41 7.67
N VAL A 5 16.98 12.79 8.79
CA VAL A 5 16.39 11.53 9.27
C VAL A 5 14.93 11.73 9.66
N VAL A 6 14.63 12.79 10.41
CA VAL A 6 13.24 13.13 10.79
C VAL A 6 12.39 13.43 9.55
N GLY A 7 12.94 14.15 8.58
CA GLY A 7 12.26 14.42 7.31
C GLY A 7 11.90 13.14 6.54
N ASN A 8 12.85 12.22 6.39
CA ASN A 8 12.60 10.94 5.71
C ASN A 8 11.59 10.07 6.45
N PHE A 9 11.66 10.04 7.79
CA PHE A 9 10.68 9.32 8.60
C PHE A 9 9.27 9.91 8.44
N LEU A 10 9.13 11.24 8.45
CA LEU A 10 7.86 11.91 8.17
C LEU A 10 7.36 11.65 6.75
N ALA A 11 8.25 11.57 5.76
CA ALA A 11 7.91 11.21 4.40
C ALA A 11 7.36 9.77 4.30
N MET A 12 7.97 8.82 5.01
CA MET A 12 7.48 7.45 5.10
C MET A 12 6.10 7.40 5.78
N LEU A 13 5.92 8.11 6.89
CA LEU A 13 4.65 8.18 7.60
C LEU A 13 3.54 8.77 6.73
N ALA A 14 3.82 9.85 6.00
CA ALA A 14 2.84 10.46 5.11
C ALA A 14 2.41 9.50 3.99
N GLY A 15 3.36 8.82 3.34
CA GLY A 15 3.04 7.85 2.29
C GLY A 15 2.28 6.63 2.82
N PHE A 16 2.68 6.11 3.99
CA PHE A 16 1.96 5.04 4.68
C PHE A 16 0.52 5.47 5.03
N ALA A 17 0.35 6.65 5.61
CA ALA A 17 -0.96 7.17 6.00
C ALA A 17 -1.87 7.35 4.78
N LEU A 18 -1.35 7.87 3.67
CA LEU A 18 -2.10 8.00 2.42
C LEU A 18 -2.55 6.61 1.91
N MET A 19 -1.61 5.66 1.79
CA MET A 19 -1.92 4.31 1.33
C MET A 19 -2.97 3.65 2.23
N ALA A 20 -2.74 3.65 3.55
CA ALA A 20 -3.62 3.03 4.52
C ALA A 20 -5.02 3.67 4.50
N GLY A 21 -5.10 4.99 4.38
CA GLY A 21 -6.35 5.73 4.24
C GLY A 21 -7.11 5.32 2.98
N LEU A 22 -6.44 5.27 1.83
CA LEU A 22 -7.05 4.87 0.55
C LEU A 22 -7.56 3.43 0.58
N VAL A 23 -6.76 2.49 1.09
CA VAL A 23 -7.16 1.07 1.21
C VAL A 23 -8.34 0.94 2.17
N SER A 24 -8.28 1.61 3.33
CA SER A 24 -9.36 1.57 4.32
C SER A 24 -10.67 2.16 3.79
N ALA A 25 -10.59 3.29 3.07
CA ALA A 25 -11.76 3.94 2.48
C ALA A 25 -12.48 3.02 1.49
N VAL A 26 -11.74 2.36 0.60
CA VAL A 26 -12.33 1.42 -0.37
C VAL A 26 -12.83 0.15 0.30
N THR A 27 -12.04 -0.43 1.20
CA THR A 27 -12.43 -1.65 1.92
C THR A 27 -13.69 -1.43 2.75
N ALA A 28 -13.88 -0.26 3.35
CA ALA A 28 -15.06 0.07 4.14
C ALA A 28 -16.29 0.46 3.28
N SER A 29 -16.07 0.99 2.07
CA SER A 29 -17.16 1.49 1.20
C SER A 29 -17.70 0.43 0.25
N LEU A 30 -16.84 -0.40 -0.37
CA LEU A 30 -17.27 -1.43 -1.33
C LEU A 30 -18.37 -2.37 -0.81
N PRO A 31 -18.27 -2.91 0.42
CA PRO A 31 -19.34 -3.69 1.04
C PRO A 31 -20.71 -3.00 1.07
N ARG A 32 -20.72 -1.67 1.19
CA ARG A 32 -21.94 -0.86 1.28
C ARG A 32 -22.54 -0.58 -0.09
N VAL A 33 -21.70 -0.50 -1.13
CA VAL A 33 -22.12 -0.18 -2.50
C VAL A 33 -22.53 -1.44 -3.27
N VAL A 34 -21.82 -2.54 -3.06
CA VAL A 34 -22.08 -3.81 -3.76
C VAL A 34 -22.17 -4.98 -2.77
N PRO A 35 -23.27 -5.06 -1.98
CA PRO A 35 -23.43 -6.08 -0.95
C PRO A 35 -23.38 -7.52 -1.51
N GLU A 36 -23.78 -7.70 -2.77
CA GLU A 36 -23.77 -8.98 -3.48
C GLU A 36 -22.38 -9.60 -3.65
N TRP A 37 -21.31 -8.81 -3.45
CA TRP A 37 -19.93 -9.28 -3.49
C TRP A 37 -19.43 -9.80 -2.13
N ILE A 38 -20.32 -9.93 -1.16
CA ILE A 38 -20.06 -10.50 0.16
C ILE A 38 -20.91 -11.75 0.34
N ASN A 39 -20.31 -12.80 0.89
CA ASN A 39 -21.00 -14.03 1.24
C ASN A 39 -21.82 -13.87 2.53
N LEU A 40 -22.72 -14.81 2.79
CA LEU A 40 -23.58 -14.79 3.98
C LEU A 40 -22.78 -14.88 5.30
N ASP A 41 -21.59 -15.46 5.27
CA ASP A 41 -20.65 -15.55 6.39
C ASP A 41 -19.79 -14.26 6.57
N GLY A 42 -20.03 -13.24 5.74
CA GLY A 42 -19.26 -12.00 5.72
C GLY A 42 -17.91 -12.10 5.02
N SER A 43 -17.59 -13.25 4.39
CA SER A 43 -16.36 -13.42 3.62
C SER A 43 -16.48 -12.73 2.25
N PRO A 44 -15.39 -12.12 1.74
CA PRO A 44 -15.41 -11.44 0.46
C PRO A 44 -15.44 -12.43 -0.72
N ARG A 45 -16.27 -12.16 -1.73
CA ARG A 45 -16.28 -12.93 -2.98
C ARG A 45 -15.12 -12.54 -3.88
N ARG A 46 -14.80 -13.42 -4.86
CA ARG A 46 -13.69 -13.22 -5.82
C ARG A 46 -13.65 -11.84 -6.48
N PRO A 47 -14.78 -11.23 -6.92
CA PRO A 47 -14.75 -9.89 -7.52
C PRO A 47 -14.25 -8.82 -6.55
N LEU A 48 -14.73 -8.84 -5.30
CA LEU A 48 -14.28 -7.91 -4.25
C LEU A 48 -12.77 -8.05 -4.00
N ILE A 49 -12.28 -9.29 -3.95
CA ILE A 49 -10.86 -9.60 -3.71
C ILE A 49 -9.99 -9.02 -4.83
N ILE A 50 -10.37 -9.22 -6.09
CA ILE A 50 -9.61 -8.73 -7.26
C ILE A 50 -9.58 -7.20 -7.26
N VAL A 51 -10.74 -6.55 -7.08
CA VAL A 51 -10.82 -5.09 -7.04
C VAL A 51 -9.98 -4.53 -5.89
N ASN A 52 -10.04 -5.16 -4.72
CA ASN A 52 -9.26 -4.72 -3.57
C ASN A 52 -7.75 -4.90 -3.81
N LEU A 53 -7.33 -5.95 -4.52
CA LEU A 53 -5.92 -6.15 -4.86
C LEU A 53 -5.41 -5.08 -5.82
N CYS A 54 -6.16 -4.79 -6.88
CA CYS A 54 -5.85 -3.71 -7.81
C CYS A 54 -5.81 -2.35 -7.11
N TRP A 55 -6.78 -2.08 -6.24
CA TRP A 55 -6.81 -0.84 -5.47
C TRP A 55 -5.64 -0.73 -4.49
N SER A 56 -5.29 -1.82 -3.82
CA SER A 56 -4.15 -1.87 -2.90
C SER A 56 -2.84 -1.57 -3.63
N PHE A 57 -2.67 -2.06 -4.87
CA PHE A 57 -1.52 -1.71 -5.70
C PHE A 57 -1.47 -0.21 -6.02
N LEU A 58 -2.60 0.38 -6.45
CA LEU A 58 -2.67 1.81 -6.77
C LEU A 58 -2.44 2.68 -5.53
N ALA A 59 -3.04 2.33 -4.40
CA ALA A 59 -2.85 3.02 -3.12
C ALA A 59 -1.40 2.94 -2.64
N ALA A 60 -0.76 1.77 -2.79
CA ALA A 60 0.65 1.58 -2.50
C ALA A 60 1.54 2.44 -3.39
N GLY A 61 1.25 2.49 -4.69
CA GLY A 61 1.91 3.39 -5.64
C GLY A 61 1.76 4.86 -5.27
N ALA A 62 0.56 5.30 -4.91
CA ALA A 62 0.32 6.66 -4.45
C ALA A 62 1.11 6.98 -3.17
N GLY A 63 1.16 6.05 -2.21
CA GLY A 63 1.96 6.18 -1.00
C GLY A 63 3.46 6.31 -1.29
N GLY A 64 4.01 5.43 -2.13
CA GLY A 64 5.41 5.46 -2.54
C GLY A 64 5.78 6.73 -3.32
N TYR A 65 4.90 7.19 -4.21
CA TYR A 65 5.05 8.46 -4.94
C TYR A 65 5.10 9.64 -3.97
N LEU A 66 4.19 9.69 -2.98
CA LEU A 66 4.15 10.76 -1.99
C LEU A 66 5.41 10.75 -1.10
N THR A 67 5.85 9.57 -0.65
CA THR A 67 7.09 9.43 0.13
C THR A 67 8.29 9.93 -0.65
N ALA A 68 8.46 9.51 -1.90
CA ALA A 68 9.55 9.98 -2.74
C ALA A 68 9.47 11.50 -2.99
N TRP A 69 8.27 12.07 -3.11
CA TRP A 69 8.09 13.50 -3.30
C TRP A 69 8.52 14.33 -2.08
N ILE A 70 8.20 13.88 -0.88
CA ILE A 70 8.52 14.59 0.36
C ILE A 70 10.00 14.40 0.73
N ALA A 71 10.56 13.20 0.54
CA ALA A 71 11.92 12.87 0.95
C ALA A 71 13.01 13.68 0.23
N ARG A 72 12.76 14.15 -1.01
CA ARG A 72 13.61 15.02 -1.85
C ARG A 72 15.07 14.60 -2.05
N GLU A 73 15.87 14.54 -0.99
CA GLU A 73 17.30 14.21 -1.00
C GLU A 73 17.54 12.73 -1.36
N ASN A 74 16.81 11.80 -0.73
CA ASN A 74 16.97 10.35 -0.94
C ASN A 74 15.61 9.68 -1.23
N PRO A 75 14.97 9.97 -2.38
CA PRO A 75 13.59 9.59 -2.66
C PRO A 75 13.40 8.08 -2.80
N LEU A 76 14.30 7.39 -3.52
CA LEU A 76 14.19 5.95 -3.73
C LEU A 76 14.53 5.16 -2.47
N ASP A 77 15.58 5.55 -1.74
CA ASP A 77 15.96 4.85 -0.51
C ASP A 77 14.86 4.94 0.55
N THR A 78 14.21 6.11 0.66
CA THR A 78 13.09 6.30 1.59
C THR A 78 11.85 5.53 1.16
N ALA A 79 11.55 5.46 -0.15
CA ALA A 79 10.46 4.64 -0.68
C ALA A 79 10.74 3.12 -0.51
N LEU A 80 11.99 2.69 -0.66
CA LEU A 80 12.42 1.31 -0.42
C LEU A 80 12.27 0.94 1.06
N ALA A 81 12.70 1.82 1.97
CA ALA A 81 12.51 1.65 3.40
C ALA A 81 11.01 1.50 3.74
N LEU A 82 10.14 2.31 3.12
CA LEU A 82 8.70 2.16 3.26
C LEU A 82 8.20 0.80 2.75
N ALA A 83 8.66 0.35 1.58
CA ALA A 83 8.29 -0.94 1.02
C ALA A 83 8.68 -2.11 1.95
N ILE A 84 9.86 -2.05 2.58
CA ILE A 84 10.31 -3.04 3.57
C ILE A 84 9.41 -3.03 4.80
N VAL A 85 9.11 -1.85 5.35
CA VAL A 85 8.20 -1.73 6.50
C VAL A 85 6.82 -2.33 6.17
N ILE A 86 6.27 -2.02 4.99
CA ILE A 86 4.97 -2.55 4.56
C ILE A 86 5.03 -4.06 4.33
N LEU A 87 6.12 -4.59 3.79
CA LEU A 87 6.31 -6.04 3.65
C LEU A 87 6.24 -6.73 5.03
N VAL A 88 6.96 -6.20 6.02
CA VAL A 88 6.96 -6.74 7.39
C VAL A 88 5.57 -6.66 8.02
N LEU A 89 4.90 -5.50 7.94
CA LEU A 89 3.55 -5.32 8.46
C LEU A 89 2.54 -6.24 7.76
N SER A 90 2.67 -6.44 6.45
CA SER A 90 1.80 -7.33 5.67
C SER A 90 2.03 -8.80 6.01
N ALA A 91 3.28 -9.19 6.27
CA ALA A 91 3.60 -10.54 6.75
C ALA A 91 2.93 -10.80 8.12
N ILE A 92 3.04 -9.84 9.04
CA ILE A 92 2.37 -9.91 10.36
C ILE A 92 0.85 -9.97 10.20
N GLY A 93 0.27 -9.11 9.35
CA GLY A 93 -1.18 -9.08 9.08
C GLY A 93 -1.71 -10.36 8.45
N THR A 94 -0.89 -11.05 7.64
CA THR A 94 -1.22 -12.34 7.04
C THR A 94 -1.45 -13.41 8.11
N PHE A 95 -0.63 -13.45 9.16
CA PHE A 95 -0.82 -14.39 10.27
C PHE A 95 -2.13 -14.14 11.03
N GLN A 96 -2.51 -12.87 11.22
CA GLN A 96 -3.74 -12.50 11.92
C GLN A 96 -5.00 -12.75 11.07
N SER A 97 -4.88 -12.67 9.74
CA SER A 97 -6.02 -12.70 8.81
C SER A 97 -6.25 -14.06 8.15
N ARG A 98 -5.44 -15.08 8.51
CA ARG A 98 -5.39 -16.39 7.84
C ARG A 98 -6.73 -17.13 7.84
N GLU A 99 -7.56 -16.93 8.86
CA GLU A 99 -8.87 -17.58 8.97
C GLU A 99 -9.96 -16.88 8.14
N ARG A 100 -9.75 -15.61 7.77
CA ARG A 100 -10.76 -14.76 7.14
C ARG A 100 -10.60 -14.61 5.63
N TYR A 101 -9.39 -14.85 5.12
CA TYR A 101 -9.07 -14.68 3.70
C TYR A 101 -8.34 -15.90 3.13
N PRO A 102 -8.50 -16.19 1.83
CA PRO A 102 -7.72 -17.23 1.17
C PRO A 102 -6.22 -16.95 1.22
N LEU A 103 -5.41 -17.99 1.46
CA LEU A 103 -3.95 -17.88 1.52
C LEU A 103 -3.34 -17.22 0.27
N TRP A 104 -3.82 -17.59 -0.92
CA TRP A 104 -3.33 -17.02 -2.19
C TRP A 104 -3.52 -15.50 -2.27
N TYR A 105 -4.61 -14.97 -1.70
CA TYR A 105 -4.86 -13.54 -1.69
C TYR A 105 -3.88 -12.81 -0.75
N LEU A 106 -3.64 -13.37 0.43
CA LEU A 106 -2.70 -12.79 1.39
C LEU A 106 -1.27 -12.78 0.81
N MET A 107 -0.87 -13.86 0.11
CA MET A 107 0.43 -13.92 -0.57
C MET A 107 0.54 -12.91 -1.73
N LEU A 108 -0.52 -12.73 -2.52
CA LEU A 108 -0.54 -11.69 -3.54
C LEU A 108 -0.42 -10.31 -2.93
N LEU A 109 -1.15 -10.02 -1.85
CA LEU A 109 -1.12 -8.71 -1.22
C LEU A 109 0.26 -8.39 -0.62
N LEU A 110 0.91 -9.40 -0.04
CA LEU A 110 2.28 -9.33 0.47
C LEU A 110 3.30 -8.93 -0.61
N ILE A 111 3.11 -9.39 -1.85
CA ILE A 111 4.03 -9.13 -2.98
C ILE A 111 3.66 -7.83 -3.71
N VAL A 112 2.37 -7.64 -3.99
CA VAL A 112 1.86 -6.54 -4.81
C VAL A 112 2.04 -5.20 -4.11
N THR A 113 1.89 -5.13 -2.79
CA THR A 113 2.00 -3.84 -2.08
C THR A 113 3.41 -3.26 -2.08
N PRO A 114 4.50 -3.97 -1.72
CA PRO A 114 5.85 -3.44 -1.86
C PRO A 114 6.21 -3.06 -3.30
N ILE A 115 5.79 -3.86 -4.29
CA ILE A 115 6.03 -3.56 -5.71
C ILE A 115 5.31 -2.25 -6.10
N GLY A 116 4.08 -2.06 -5.64
CA GLY A 116 3.33 -0.82 -5.84
C GLY A 116 4.10 0.39 -5.29
N VAL A 117 4.56 0.33 -4.04
CA VAL A 117 5.34 1.41 -3.40
C VAL A 117 6.58 1.76 -4.22
N ILE A 118 7.37 0.75 -4.60
CA ILE A 118 8.59 0.95 -5.39
C ILE A 118 8.26 1.59 -6.74
N THR A 119 7.23 1.09 -7.42
CA THR A 119 6.79 1.61 -8.73
C THR A 119 6.39 3.08 -8.63
N GLY A 120 5.64 3.47 -7.59
CA GLY A 120 5.27 4.86 -7.34
C GLY A 120 6.46 5.76 -7.04
N GLY A 121 7.42 5.27 -6.24
CA GLY A 121 8.66 5.98 -5.95
C GLY A 121 9.51 6.21 -7.20
N ILE A 122 9.66 5.19 -8.07
CA ILE A 122 10.37 5.29 -9.35
C ILE A 122 9.67 6.31 -10.26
N LEU A 123 8.35 6.22 -10.41
CA LEU A 123 7.57 7.14 -11.24
C LEU A 123 7.82 8.59 -10.84
N ARG A 124 7.87 8.90 -9.54
CA ARG A 124 8.17 10.24 -9.05
C ARG A 124 9.55 10.74 -9.49
N VAL A 125 10.56 9.87 -9.44
CA VAL A 125 11.93 10.19 -9.83
C VAL A 125 12.04 10.39 -11.34
N GLU A 126 11.38 9.56 -12.14
CA GLU A 126 11.35 9.75 -13.60
C GLU A 126 10.64 11.04 -14.00
N VAL A 127 9.56 11.40 -13.29
CA VAL A 127 8.90 12.70 -13.48
C VAL A 127 9.83 13.87 -13.12
N LEU A 128 10.71 13.74 -12.12
CA LEU A 128 11.73 14.76 -11.82
C LEU A 128 12.79 14.86 -12.92
N ARG A 129 13.18 13.73 -13.53
CA ARG A 129 14.20 13.71 -14.59
C ARG A 129 13.72 14.34 -15.89
N ALA A 130 12.40 14.32 -16.12
CA ALA A 130 11.79 14.85 -17.34
C ALA A 130 11.52 16.38 -17.29
N LEU A 131 11.66 17.02 -16.12
CA LEU A 131 11.43 18.45 -15.89
C LEU A 131 12.76 19.21 -15.79
#